data_AF-A0AA87Q0V0-F1
#
_entry.id   AF-A0AA87Q0V0-F1
#
_cell.length_a   1.000
_cell.length_b   1.000
_cell.length_c   1.000
_cell.angle_alpha   90.00
_cell.angle_beta   90.00
_cell.angle_gamma   90.00
#
_symmetry.space_group_name_H-M   'P 1'
#
loop_
_entity.id
_entity.type
_entity.pdbx_description
1 polymer ?
#
loop_
_entity_poly.entity_id
_entity_poly.type
_entity_poly.pdbx_seq_one_letter_code
_entity_poly.pdbx_strand_id
1 'polypeptide(L)'
;MVRVKSMERLRDPGNGIQQFSKYVGLAAFYRNRIFITERVIGPNSMLSQTILLPFDEHQRVYLRGTTMGVSWRKENLPYASRMIWRHVGVEPDLRELLSRCGPLPLSSRQLPPTVRSFLADPSAEVYAVPTEY
;
A
#
# COMPACT_ATOMS: atom_id res chain seq x y z
N MET A 1 -18.61 -7.77 3.86
CA MET A 1 -17.13 -7.80 3.80
C MET A 1 -16.71 -8.79 2.73
N VAL A 2 -15.60 -8.54 2.04
CA VAL A 2 -15.05 -9.38 0.97
C VAL A 2 -13.67 -9.90 1.40
N ARG A 3 -13.33 -11.15 1.08
CA ARG A 3 -11.99 -11.69 1.34
C ARG A 3 -10.96 -11.01 0.43
N VAL A 4 -9.80 -10.70 0.97
CA VAL A 4 -8.68 -10.14 0.20
C VAL A 4 -7.44 -11.00 0.35
N LYS A 5 -6.58 -10.88 -0.66
CA LYS A 5 -5.24 -11.45 -0.69
C LYS A 5 -4.30 -10.42 -1.29
N SER A 6 -3.26 -10.07 -0.55
CA SER A 6 -2.19 -9.21 -1.04
C SER A 6 -0.90 -9.99 -1.20
N MET A 7 -0.09 -9.60 -2.18
CA MET A 7 1.24 -10.16 -2.40
C MET A 7 2.24 -9.02 -2.53
N GLU A 8 3.37 -9.17 -1.87
CA GLU A 8 4.45 -8.21 -1.87
C GLU A 8 5.73 -8.91 -2.29
N ARG A 9 6.48 -8.26 -3.19
CA ARG A 9 7.84 -8.68 -3.54
C ARG A 9 8.78 -7.50 -3.37
N LEU A 10 9.72 -7.64 -2.45
CA LEU A 10 10.80 -6.69 -2.25
C LEU A 10 12.10 -7.34 -2.72
N ARG A 11 12.60 -6.89 -3.87
CA ARG A 11 13.90 -7.30 -4.40
C ARG A 11 14.80 -6.08 -4.50
N ASP A 12 15.81 -6.02 -3.65
CA ASP A 12 16.84 -4.99 -3.63
C ASP A 12 18.22 -5.65 -3.67
N PRO A 13 18.76 -5.90 -4.88
CA PRO A 13 20.06 -6.55 -5.03
C PRO A 13 21.20 -5.78 -4.39
N GLY A 14 21.12 -4.44 -4.36
CA GLY A 14 22.17 -3.58 -3.81
C GLY A 14 22.32 -3.74 -2.30
N ASN A 15 21.23 -4.08 -1.61
CA ASN A 15 21.20 -4.34 -0.16
C ASN A 15 21.04 -5.83 0.19
N GLY A 16 21.14 -6.73 -0.80
CA GLY A 16 20.95 -8.17 -0.61
C GLY A 16 19.54 -8.59 -0.16
N ILE A 17 18.52 -7.76 -0.37
CA ILE A 17 17.16 -8.03 0.09
C ILE A 17 16.40 -8.82 -0.96
N GLN A 18 15.89 -9.98 -0.56
CA GLN A 18 14.92 -10.76 -1.33
C GLN A 18 13.82 -11.25 -0.41
N GLN A 19 12.65 -10.62 -0.48
CA GLN A 19 11.50 -10.96 0.34
C GLN A 19 10.27 -11.14 -0.54
N PHE A 20 9.48 -12.15 -0.20
CA PHE A 20 8.19 -12.42 -0.81
C PHE A 20 7.17 -12.71 0.29
N SER A 21 6.17 -11.84 0.42
CA SER A 21 5.17 -11.91 1.49
C SER A 21 3.79 -12.14 0.88
N LYS A 22 2.98 -12.98 1.52
CA LYS A 22 1.55 -13.14 1.20
C LYS A 22 0.72 -12.74 2.40
N TYR A 23 -0.38 -12.05 2.17
CA TYR A 23 -1.29 -11.61 3.20
C TYR A 23 -2.71 -12.08 2.88
N VAL A 24 -3.52 -12.32 3.92
CA VAL A 24 -4.94 -12.64 3.81
C VAL A 24 -5.74 -11.81 4.80
N GLY A 25 -6.96 -11.46 4.42
CA GLY A 25 -7.76 -10.56 5.23
C GLY A 25 -9.18 -10.35 4.74
N LEU A 26 -9.76 -9.26 5.21
CA LEU A 26 -11.10 -8.78 4.84
C LEU A 26 -11.04 -7.33 4.38
N ALA A 27 -11.86 -6.99 3.40
CA ALA A 27 -12.16 -5.64 2.99
C ALA A 27 -13.63 -5.27 3.21
N ALA A 28 -13.87 -4.01 3.57
CA ALA A 28 -15.18 -3.39 3.66
C ALA A 28 -15.18 -2.05 2.91
N PHE A 29 -16.27 -1.73 2.24
CA PHE A 29 -16.50 -0.41 1.67
C PHE A 29 -17.51 0.34 2.54
N TYR A 30 -17.13 1.52 3.04
CA TYR A 30 -17.99 2.33 3.89
C TYR A 30 -17.66 3.82 3.73
N ARG A 31 -18.69 4.66 3.58
CA ARG A 31 -18.56 6.13 3.40
C ARG A 31 -17.46 6.54 2.40
N ASN A 32 -17.50 5.95 1.21
CA ASN A 32 -16.56 6.22 0.11
C ASN A 32 -15.09 5.87 0.43
N ARG A 33 -14.88 4.90 1.33
CA ARG A 33 -13.55 4.42 1.74
C ARG A 33 -13.51 2.90 1.70
N ILE A 34 -12.38 2.34 1.32
CA ILE A 34 -12.09 0.90 1.43
C ILE A 34 -11.23 0.70 2.67
N PHE A 35 -11.72 -0.12 3.59
CA PHE A 35 -11.00 -0.57 4.77
C PHE A 35 -10.54 -1.99 4.52
N ILE A 36 -9.26 -2.26 4.74
CA ILE A 36 -8.64 -3.56 4.51
C ILE A 36 -7.88 -3.93 5.79
N THR A 37 -8.14 -5.10 6.36
CA THR A 37 -7.37 -5.62 7.49
C THR A 37 -6.78 -6.96 7.10
N GLU A 38 -5.46 -7.09 7.19
CA GLU A 38 -4.73 -8.24 6.68
C GLU A 38 -3.68 -8.72 7.66
N ARG A 39 -3.47 -10.03 7.69
CA ARG A 39 -2.32 -10.65 8.37
C ARG A 39 -1.43 -11.35 7.36
N VAL A 40 -0.16 -11.51 7.70
CA VAL A 40 0.77 -12.31 6.89
C VAL A 40 0.44 -13.81 6.98
N ILE A 41 0.68 -14.53 5.90
CA ILE A 41 0.66 -15.99 5.85
C ILE A 41 2.08 -16.48 6.14
N GLY A 42 2.29 -17.09 7.30
CA GLY A 42 3.58 -17.62 7.70
C GLY A 42 3.79 -17.53 9.20
N PRO A 43 5.01 -17.82 9.69
CA PRO A 43 5.33 -17.81 11.12
C PRO A 43 5.42 -16.41 11.72
N ASN A 44 5.53 -15.37 10.88
CA ASN A 44 5.67 -13.99 11.36
C ASN A 44 4.32 -13.46 11.82
N SER A 45 4.28 -12.81 12.99
CA SER A 45 3.08 -12.10 13.46
C SER A 45 3.08 -10.68 12.91
N MET A 46 2.45 -10.48 11.76
CA MET A 46 2.24 -9.15 11.19
C MET A 46 0.76 -8.97 10.89
N LEU A 47 0.19 -7.89 11.42
CA LEU A 47 -1.17 -7.42 11.16
C LEU A 47 -1.08 -5.97 10.67
N SER A 48 -1.85 -5.65 9.65
CA SER A 48 -1.98 -4.30 9.14
C SER A 48 -3.42 -3.94 8.82
N GLN A 49 -3.72 -2.65 8.88
CA GLN A 49 -4.94 -2.04 8.41
C GLN A 49 -4.61 -0.97 7.38
N THR A 50 -5.26 -1.04 6.22
CA THR A 50 -5.16 -0.05 5.16
C THR A 50 -6.51 0.61 4.96
N ILE A 51 -6.54 1.95 4.96
CA ILE A 51 -7.73 2.74 4.64
C ILE A 51 -7.43 3.52 3.37
N LEU A 52 -8.24 3.31 2.33
CA LEU A 52 -8.11 3.92 1.01
C LEU A 52 -9.33 4.78 0.71
N LEU A 53 -9.10 5.89 0.01
CA LEU A 53 -10.11 6.83 -0.48
C LEU A 53 -9.76 7.26 -1.91
N PRO A 54 -10.73 7.72 -2.70
CA PRO A 54 -10.47 8.16 -4.07
C PRO A 54 -9.61 9.44 -4.10
N PHE A 55 -8.93 9.65 -5.23
CA PHE A 55 -8.47 10.98 -5.62
C PHE A 55 -9.63 11.80 -6.21
N ASP A 56 -9.41 13.10 -6.37
CA ASP A 56 -10.34 14.00 -7.04
C ASP A 56 -10.58 13.56 -8.51
N GLU A 57 -11.65 14.07 -9.13
CA GLU A 57 -12.37 13.49 -10.28
C GLU A 57 -11.53 12.99 -11.47
N HIS A 58 -10.32 13.53 -11.66
CA HIS A 58 -9.43 13.23 -12.79
C HIS A 58 -8.48 12.04 -12.59
N GLN A 59 -8.46 11.38 -11.42
CA GLN A 59 -7.52 10.29 -11.10
C GLN A 59 -8.20 8.98 -10.64
N ARG A 60 -9.32 8.62 -11.29
CA ARG A 60 -10.22 7.50 -10.90
C ARG A 60 -9.57 6.12 -10.80
N VAL A 61 -8.41 5.90 -11.41
CA VAL A 61 -7.67 4.61 -11.32
C VAL A 61 -6.78 4.52 -10.10
N TYR A 62 -6.59 5.62 -9.36
CA TYR A 62 -5.78 5.67 -8.16
C TYR A 62 -6.65 5.81 -6.91
N LEU A 63 -6.20 5.20 -5.84
CA LEU A 63 -6.66 5.43 -4.48
C LEU A 63 -5.47 5.88 -3.64
N ARG A 64 -5.70 6.80 -2.70
CA ARG A 64 -4.70 7.21 -1.70
C ARG A 64 -5.15 6.79 -0.31
N GLY A 65 -4.23 6.73 0.62
CA GLY A 65 -4.58 6.41 1.99
C GLY A 65 -3.39 6.12 2.87
N THR A 66 -3.64 5.35 3.92
CA THR A 66 -2.64 5.00 4.93
C THR A 66 -2.74 3.52 5.26
N THR A 67 -1.60 2.85 5.35
CA THR A 67 -1.47 1.56 6.02
C THR A 67 -0.82 1.77 7.37
N MET A 68 -1.40 1.20 8.41
CA MET A 68 -0.81 1.12 9.73
C MET A 68 -0.76 -0.33 10.18
N GLY A 69 0.15 -0.67 11.09
CA GLY A 69 0.24 -2.02 11.59
C GLY A 69 1.47 -2.23 12.44
N VAL A 70 1.77 -3.50 12.68
CA VAL A 70 2.97 -3.93 13.40
C VAL A 70 3.90 -4.61 12.41
N SER A 71 5.09 -4.05 12.22
CA SER A 71 6.07 -4.60 11.30
C SER A 71 6.82 -5.74 11.96
N TRP A 72 7.02 -6.89 11.29
CA TRP A 72 7.87 -7.95 11.82
C TRP A 72 9.35 -7.56 11.97
N ARG A 73 9.79 -6.51 11.25
CA ARG A 73 11.12 -5.89 11.38
C ARG A 73 11.09 -4.76 12.40
N LYS A 74 12.27 -4.43 12.94
CA LYS A 74 12.46 -3.39 13.97
C LYS A 74 11.61 -3.67 15.22
N GLU A 75 11.79 -4.85 15.82
CA GLU A 75 11.24 -5.18 17.14
C GLU A 75 9.71 -5.09 17.27
N ASN A 76 8.95 -5.35 16.19
CA ASN A 76 7.48 -5.24 16.22
C ASN A 76 6.99 -3.83 16.59
N LEU A 77 7.74 -2.80 16.18
CA LEU A 77 7.29 -1.43 16.37
C LEU A 77 6.06 -1.13 15.48
N PRO A 78 5.10 -0.36 16.00
CA PRO A 78 4.02 0.19 15.21
C PRO A 78 4.57 1.06 14.09
N TYR A 79 3.91 1.01 12.93
CA TYR A 79 4.19 1.94 11.85
C TYR A 79 2.89 2.46 11.23
N ALA A 80 2.99 3.63 10.62
CA ALA A 80 2.01 4.16 9.71
C ALA A 80 2.74 4.70 8.48
N SER A 81 2.23 4.38 7.30
CA SER A 81 2.81 4.82 6.03
C SER A 81 1.73 5.21 5.04
N ARG A 82 2.03 6.25 4.26
CA ARG A 82 1.17 6.71 3.17
C ARG A 82 1.18 5.68 2.04
N MET A 83 0.03 5.49 1.42
CA MET A 83 -0.16 4.52 0.35
C MET A 83 -0.86 5.15 -0.85
N ILE A 84 -0.43 4.72 -2.04
CA ILE A 84 -1.13 4.96 -3.29
C ILE A 84 -1.31 3.64 -4.02
N TRP A 85 -2.55 3.30 -4.35
CA TRP A 85 -2.92 2.06 -5.01
C TRP A 85 -3.43 2.40 -6.40
N ARG A 86 -3.07 1.60 -7.41
CA ARG A 86 -3.55 1.75 -8.77
C ARG A 86 -4.36 0.50 -9.15
N HIS A 87 -5.55 0.69 -9.68
CA HIS A 87 -6.29 -0.39 -10.32
C HIS A 87 -5.55 -0.84 -11.60
N VAL A 88 -5.26 -2.13 -11.68
CA VAL A 88 -4.47 -2.73 -12.78
C VAL A 88 -5.33 -3.48 -13.81
N GLY A 89 -6.66 -3.45 -13.66
CA GLY A 89 -7.61 -4.19 -14.50
C GLY A 89 -8.23 -5.37 -13.76
N VAL A 90 -9.21 -6.00 -14.40
CA VAL A 90 -10.00 -7.12 -13.84
C VAL A 90 -9.20 -8.43 -13.88
N GLU A 91 -8.43 -8.67 -14.94
CA GLU A 91 -7.64 -9.89 -15.15
C GLU A 91 -6.19 -9.55 -15.56
N PRO A 92 -5.41 -8.92 -14.68
CA PRO A 92 -4.02 -8.60 -15.00
C PRO A 92 -3.11 -9.84 -14.97
N ASP A 93 -2.01 -9.82 -15.73
CA ASP A 93 -0.92 -10.78 -15.54
C ASP A 93 -0.21 -10.50 -14.19
N LEU A 94 -0.61 -11.26 -13.17
CA LEU A 94 -0.08 -11.13 -11.81
C LEU A 94 1.41 -11.44 -11.74
N ARG A 95 1.92 -12.35 -12.58
CA ARG A 95 3.34 -12.72 -12.57
C ARG A 95 4.18 -11.58 -13.13
N GLU A 96 3.74 -10.99 -14.25
CA GLU A 96 4.37 -9.81 -14.83
C GLU A 96 4.37 -8.65 -13.84
N LEU A 97 3.23 -8.34 -13.20
CA LEU A 97 3.14 -7.26 -12.21
C LEU A 97 4.09 -7.48 -11.02
N LEU A 98 4.07 -8.68 -10.41
CA LEU A 98 4.97 -9.01 -9.29
C LEU A 98 6.45 -8.97 -9.69
N SER A 99 6.76 -9.26 -10.96
CA SER A 99 8.13 -9.20 -11.47
C SER A 99 8.69 -7.76 -11.47
N ARG A 100 7.81 -6.76 -11.55
CA ARG A 100 8.13 -5.33 -11.56
C ARG A 100 8.12 -4.69 -10.16
N CYS A 101 7.73 -5.43 -9.13
CA CYS A 101 7.77 -4.95 -7.75
C CYS A 101 9.21 -4.93 -7.20
N GLY A 102 9.54 -3.84 -6.52
CA GLY A 102 10.82 -3.59 -5.89
C GLY A 102 10.91 -2.11 -5.45
N PRO A 103 11.96 -1.74 -4.71
CA PRO A 103 12.20 -0.35 -4.39
C PRO A 103 12.52 0.44 -5.66
N LEU A 104 12.00 1.66 -5.77
CA LEU A 104 12.27 2.59 -6.87
C LEU A 104 12.69 3.94 -6.30
N PRO A 105 13.77 4.56 -6.82
CA PRO A 105 14.10 5.95 -6.50
C PRO A 105 12.96 6.88 -6.92
N LEU A 106 12.67 7.94 -6.15
CA LEU A 106 11.64 8.93 -6.50
C LEU A 106 11.88 9.59 -7.87
N SER A 107 13.14 9.70 -8.29
CA SER A 107 13.56 10.20 -9.61
C SER A 107 13.34 9.21 -10.77
N SER A 108 12.96 7.96 -10.48
CA SER A 108 12.77 6.93 -11.50
C SER A 108 11.71 7.34 -12.52
N ARG A 109 12.01 7.16 -13.80
CA ARG A 109 11.07 7.35 -14.92
C ARG A 109 9.97 6.29 -14.95
N GLN A 110 10.15 5.18 -14.22
CA GLN A 110 9.13 4.13 -14.08
C GLN A 110 7.99 4.53 -13.13
N LEU A 111 8.21 5.55 -12.28
CA LEU A 111 7.17 6.08 -11.40
C LEU A 111 6.26 7.04 -12.19
N PRO A 112 4.93 6.78 -12.26
CA PRO A 112 3.99 7.71 -12.86
C PRO A 112 4.04 9.09 -12.20
N PRO A 113 3.84 10.21 -12.94
CA PRO A 113 3.88 11.56 -12.38
C PRO A 113 2.97 11.74 -11.16
N THR A 114 1.72 11.23 -11.21
CA THR A 114 0.77 11.27 -10.08
C THR A 114 1.34 10.61 -8.82
N VAL A 115 2.00 9.45 -8.96
CA VAL A 115 2.63 8.73 -7.84
C VAL A 115 3.78 9.55 -7.27
N ARG A 116 4.63 10.11 -8.14
CA ARG A 116 5.76 10.95 -7.72
C ARG A 116 5.29 12.19 -6.98
N SER A 117 4.31 12.91 -7.52
CA SER A 117 3.73 14.11 -6.89
C SER A 117 3.13 13.78 -5.52
N PHE A 118 2.34 12.71 -5.41
CA PHE A 118 1.76 12.27 -4.14
C PHE A 118 2.83 11.93 -3.08
N LEU A 119 3.90 11.24 -3.46
CA LEU A 119 4.95 10.85 -2.53
C LEU A 119 5.86 12.02 -2.13
N ALA A 120 6.11 12.95 -3.05
CA ALA A 120 6.97 14.12 -2.82
C ALA A 120 6.29 15.21 -1.99
N ASP A 121 4.96 15.30 -2.03
CA ASP A 121 4.19 16.29 -1.29
C ASP A 121 4.15 15.95 0.21
N PRO A 122 4.75 16.77 1.09
CA PRO A 122 4.69 16.57 2.54
C PRO A 122 3.29 16.80 3.12
N SER A 123 2.47 17.62 2.45
CA SER A 123 1.11 18.00 2.86
C SER A 123 0.05 16.97 2.46
N ALA A 124 0.43 15.94 1.67
CA ALA A 124 -0.33 14.72 1.56
C ALA A 124 -0.24 13.94 2.89
N GLU A 125 -0.77 14.54 3.95
CA GLU A 125 -0.77 14.02 5.30
C GLU A 125 -1.61 12.74 5.38
N VAL A 126 -1.29 11.91 6.37
CA VAL A 126 -2.21 10.93 6.93
C VAL A 126 -3.33 11.76 7.57
N TYR A 127 -4.34 12.15 6.77
CA TYR A 127 -5.45 13.05 7.12
C TYR A 127 -5.49 13.37 8.62
N ALA A 128 -4.85 14.46 9.01
CA ALA A 128 -4.83 14.89 10.39
C ALA A 128 -6.28 15.00 10.88
N VAL A 129 -6.49 14.61 12.14
CA VAL A 129 -7.77 14.81 12.85
C VAL A 129 -8.22 16.25 12.57
N PRO A 130 -9.47 16.50 12.12
CA PRO A 130 -9.95 17.86 11.97
C PRO A 130 -9.71 18.61 13.28
N THR A 131 -8.97 19.72 13.22
CA THR A 131 -8.54 20.50 14.38
C THR A 131 -9.67 21.27 15.04
N GLU A 132 -10.92 21.05 14.61
CA GLU A 132 -12.10 21.74 15.07
C GLU A 132 -13.04 20.74 15.76
N TYR A 133 -13.06 20.83 17.10
CA TYR A 133 -14.13 20.36 17.98
C TYR A 133 -14.73 21.58 18.69
#